data_AF-A0A8X6Y7Y5-F1
#
_entry.id   AF-A0A8X6Y7Y5-F1
#
_cell.length_a   1.000
_cell.length_b   1.000
_cell.length_c   1.000
_cell.angle_alpha   90.00
_cell.angle_beta   90.00
_cell.angle_gamma   90.00
#
_symmetry.space_group_name_H-M   'P 1'
#
loop_
_entity.id
_entity.type
_entity.pdbx_description
1 polymer ?
#
loop_
_entity_poly.entity_id
_entity_poly.type
_entity_poly.pdbx_seq_one_letter_code
_entity_poly.pdbx_strand_id
1 'polypeptide(L)'
;MPRNYIKKTSCPRYTKEDLKKAVLEVKNGSTIYAASKKFSVPEETVKIWVVKSPPHQGPGRSSYLINEEEMCIVVALQFLGHCGFPFDRRDVINLVVKLT
;
A
#
# COMPACT_ATOMS: atom_id res chain seq x y z
N MET A 1 22.99 -22.06 21.26
CA MET A 1 21.56 -22.42 21.08
C MET A 1 21.22 -22.35 19.60
N PRO A 2 20.58 -23.37 18.99
CA PRO A 2 20.19 -23.29 17.58
C PRO A 2 19.15 -22.17 17.40
N ARG A 3 19.31 -21.36 16.34
CA ARG A 3 18.41 -20.25 16.03
C ARG A 3 17.12 -20.81 15.42
N ASN A 4 16.11 -21.03 16.27
CA ASN A 4 14.80 -21.56 15.86
C ASN A 4 13.93 -20.46 15.23
N TYR A 5 14.35 -19.94 14.07
CA TYR A 5 13.61 -18.89 13.37
C TYR A 5 12.47 -19.49 12.55
N ILE A 6 11.24 -19.23 12.97
CA ILE A 6 10.03 -19.56 12.21
C ILE A 6 9.80 -18.44 11.18
N LYS A 7 9.92 -18.78 9.89
CA LYS A 7 9.58 -17.85 8.80
C LYS A 7 8.08 -17.53 8.89
N LYS A 8 7.73 -16.26 8.81
CA LYS A 8 6.32 -15.84 8.72
C LYS A 8 5.74 -16.36 7.40
N THR A 9 4.57 -17.00 7.47
CA THR A 9 3.87 -17.52 6.29
C THR A 9 3.59 -16.38 5.31
N SER A 10 3.99 -16.57 4.06
CA SER A 10 3.82 -15.58 3.01
C SER A 10 2.37 -15.53 2.53
N CYS A 11 1.81 -14.32 2.61
CA CYS A 11 0.57 -13.89 1.98
C CYS A 11 -0.74 -14.48 2.55
N PRO A 12 -1.74 -13.63 2.88
CA PRO A 12 -3.07 -14.11 3.15
C PRO A 12 -3.68 -14.78 1.91
N ARG A 13 -4.51 -15.81 2.12
CA ARG A 13 -5.19 -16.56 1.05
C ARG A 13 -6.32 -15.77 0.36
N TYR A 14 -6.79 -14.69 0.96
CA TYR A 14 -7.91 -13.90 0.47
C TYR A 14 -7.47 -12.75 -0.43
N THR A 15 -8.32 -12.38 -1.40
CA THR A 15 -8.08 -11.21 -2.25
C THR A 15 -8.54 -9.91 -1.57
N LYS A 16 -8.06 -8.77 -2.08
CA LYS A 16 -8.54 -7.44 -1.62
C LYS A 16 -10.05 -7.27 -1.88
N GLU A 17 -10.59 -7.91 -2.91
CA GLU A 17 -12.00 -7.84 -3.25
C GLU A 17 -12.86 -8.62 -2.25
N ASP A 18 -12.41 -9.82 -1.85
CA ASP A 18 -13.08 -10.64 -0.84
C ASP A 18 -13.20 -9.89 0.49
N LEU A 19 -12.13 -9.19 0.87
CA LEU A 19 -12.12 -8.35 2.05
C LEU A 19 -13.13 -7.21 1.95
N LYS A 20 -13.20 -6.49 0.81
CA LYS A 20 -14.17 -5.41 0.62
C LYS A 20 -15.61 -5.93 0.71
N LYS A 21 -15.90 -7.08 0.09
CA LYS A 21 -17.22 -7.71 0.13
C LYS A 21 -17.60 -8.14 1.54
N ALA A 22 -16.66 -8.72 2.30
CA ALA A 22 -16.87 -9.10 3.70
C ALA A 22 -17.20 -7.90 4.59
N VAL A 23 -16.46 -6.79 4.44
CA VAL A 23 -16.71 -5.56 5.21
C VAL A 23 -18.07 -4.95 4.87
N LEU A 24 -18.48 -4.95 3.59
CA LEU A 24 -19.79 -4.47 3.16
C LEU A 24 -20.92 -5.31 3.75
N GLU A 25 -20.78 -6.64 3.75
CA GLU A 25 -21.80 -7.54 4.30
C GLU A 25 -22.01 -7.34 5.81
N VAL A 26 -20.92 -7.12 6.57
CA VAL A 26 -21.01 -6.76 8.00
C VAL A 26 -21.68 -5.40 8.20
N LYS A 27 -21.35 -4.40 7.37
CA LYS A 27 -22.00 -3.08 7.42
C LYS A 27 -23.50 -3.15 7.09
N ASN A 28 -23.92 -4.10 6.25
CA ASN A 28 -25.31 -4.36 5.92
C ASN A 28 -26.08 -5.13 7.01
N GLY A 29 -25.44 -5.43 8.15
CA GLY A 29 -26.10 -6.06 9.31
C GLY A 29 -25.80 -7.55 9.50
N SER A 30 -24.92 -8.15 8.69
CA SER A 30 -24.47 -9.52 8.94
C SER A 30 -23.44 -9.60 10.07
N THR A 31 -23.33 -10.77 10.70
CA THR A 31 -22.31 -10.99 11.72
C THR A 31 -20.92 -11.14 11.10
N ILE A 32 -19.88 -10.75 11.85
CA ILE A 32 -18.47 -10.91 11.43
C ILE A 32 -18.16 -12.38 11.11
N TYR A 33 -18.70 -13.31 11.90
CA TYR A 33 -18.55 -14.75 11.68
C TYR A 33 -19.12 -15.19 10.33
N ALA A 34 -20.34 -14.75 9.99
CA ALA A 34 -20.98 -15.11 8.73
C ALA A 34 -20.18 -14.58 7.52
N ALA A 35 -19.75 -13.31 7.57
CA ALA A 35 -18.96 -12.70 6.51
C ALA A 35 -17.56 -13.34 6.36
N SER A 36 -16.90 -13.64 7.48
CA SER A 36 -15.61 -14.35 7.51
C SER A 36 -15.69 -15.70 6.80
N LYS A 37 -16.69 -16.51 7.16
CA LYS A 37 -16.89 -17.84 6.58
C LYS A 37 -17.26 -17.78 5.09
N LYS A 38 -18.06 -16.79 4.69
CA LYS A 38 -18.51 -16.62 3.31
C LYS A 38 -17.38 -16.21 2.36
N PHE A 39 -16.51 -15.31 2.80
CA PHE A 39 -15.42 -14.76 1.99
C PHE A 39 -14.04 -15.35 2.30
N SER A 40 -13.95 -16.34 3.20
CA SER A 40 -12.68 -16.95 3.64
C SER A 40 -11.65 -15.94 4.14
N VAL A 41 -12.12 -14.84 4.75
CA VAL A 41 -11.28 -13.79 5.34
C VAL A 41 -11.26 -13.99 6.85
N PRO A 42 -10.08 -14.03 7.52
CA PRO A 42 -10.01 -14.18 8.96
C PRO A 42 -10.86 -13.16 9.71
N GLU A 43 -11.57 -13.60 10.75
CA GLU A 43 -12.49 -12.77 11.55
C GLU A 43 -11.82 -11.50 12.07
N GLU A 44 -10.59 -11.64 12.60
CA GLU A 44 -9.84 -10.52 13.13
C GLU A 44 -9.52 -9.48 12.04
N THR A 45 -9.26 -9.94 10.81
CA THR A 45 -9.06 -9.03 9.67
C THR A 45 -10.35 -8.28 9.35
N VAL A 46 -11.48 -8.97 9.25
CA VAL A 46 -12.78 -8.33 8.97
C VAL A 46 -13.11 -7.31 10.08
N LYS A 47 -12.93 -7.69 11.35
CA LYS A 47 -13.16 -6.83 12.51
C LYS A 47 -12.31 -5.56 12.47
N ILE A 48 -11.00 -5.68 12.23
CA ILE A 48 -10.09 -4.53 12.12
C ILE A 48 -10.59 -3.59 11.03
N TRP A 49 -10.90 -4.11 9.84
CA TRP A 49 -11.30 -3.28 8.70
C TRP A 49 -12.67 -2.61 8.85
N VAL A 50 -13.58 -3.23 9.61
CA VAL A 50 -14.87 -2.62 9.99
C VAL A 50 -14.67 -1.47 10.98
N VAL A 51 -13.80 -1.64 11.98
CA VAL A 51 -13.55 -0.62 13.02
C VAL A 51 -12.69 0.53 12.49
N LYS A 52 -11.57 0.21 11.86
CA LYS A 52 -10.60 1.15 11.27
C LYS A 52 -10.02 0.53 10.01
N SER A 53 -10.53 0.95 8.86
CA SER A 53 -9.82 0.62 7.60
C SER A 53 -8.42 1.26 7.64
N PRO A 54 -7.35 0.48 7.41
CA PRO A 54 -6.00 1.01 7.46
C PRO A 54 -5.85 2.16 6.45
N PRO A 55 -5.25 3.30 6.86
CA PRO A 55 -5.13 4.45 5.97
C PRO A 55 -4.14 4.21 4.82
N HIS A 56 -3.18 3.30 4.99
CA HIS A 56 -2.18 2.99 3.98
C HIS A 56 -2.50 1.67 3.25
N GLN A 57 -2.54 1.72 1.91
CA GLN A 57 -2.65 0.54 1.06
C GLN A 57 -1.26 0.08 0.61
N GLY A 58 -0.44 -0.40 1.55
CA GLY A 58 0.90 -0.89 1.24
C GLY A 58 1.78 -0.99 2.48
N PRO A 59 2.93 -1.68 2.41
CA PRO A 59 3.92 -1.64 3.47
C PRO A 59 4.62 -0.26 3.49
N GLY A 60 4.76 0.34 4.67
CA GLY A 60 5.59 1.52 4.88
C GLY A 60 4.85 2.85 4.96
N ARG A 61 5.64 3.92 5.10
CA ARG A 61 5.16 5.31 5.17
C ARG A 61 4.71 5.76 3.77
N SER A 62 3.68 6.60 3.69
CA SER A 62 3.31 7.25 2.43
C SER A 62 4.49 8.06 1.88
N SER A 63 4.57 8.18 0.56
CA SER A 63 5.51 9.12 -0.08
C SER A 63 5.22 10.54 0.39
N TYR A 64 6.25 11.38 0.41
CA TYR A 64 6.09 12.80 0.72
C TYR A 64 5.46 13.56 -0.45
N LEU A 65 5.84 13.19 -1.68
CA LEU A 65 5.34 13.77 -2.91
C LEU A 65 4.05 13.08 -3.36
N ILE A 66 3.15 13.88 -3.93
CA ILE A 66 1.91 13.38 -4.56
C ILE A 66 2.30 12.67 -5.87
N ASN A 67 1.56 11.63 -6.27
CA ASN A 67 1.83 10.87 -7.50
C ASN A 67 1.97 11.77 -8.75
N GLU A 68 1.22 12.86 -8.83
CA GLU A 68 1.28 13.82 -9.95
C GLU A 68 2.61 14.57 -9.99
N GLU A 69 3.12 14.99 -8.83
CA GLU A 69 4.40 15.68 -8.69
C GLU A 69 5.56 14.75 -9.02
N GLU A 70 5.53 13.51 -8.52
CA GLU A 70 6.53 12.49 -8.84
C GLU A 70 6.57 12.20 -10.34
N MET A 71 5.40 12.07 -10.98
CA MET A 71 5.30 11.82 -12.43
C MET A 71 5.88 12.99 -13.24
N CYS A 72 5.61 14.24 -12.84
CA CYS A 72 6.17 15.41 -13.49
C CYS A 72 7.70 15.40 -13.43
N ILE A 73 8.28 15.08 -12.26
CA ILE A 73 9.73 14.98 -12.07
C ILE A 73 10.32 13.87 -12.95
N VAL A 74 9.68 12.70 -13.00
CA VAL A 74 10.16 11.58 -13.83
C VAL A 74 10.16 11.95 -15.31
N VAL A 75 9.09 12.58 -15.80
CA VAL A 75 9.01 13.02 -17.21
C VAL A 75 10.09 14.06 -17.53
N ALA A 76 10.30 15.03 -16.64
CA ALA A 76 11.35 16.03 -16.81
C ALA A 76 12.75 15.38 -16.86
N LEU A 77 13.03 14.41 -15.98
CA LEU A 77 14.30 13.69 -15.96
C LEU A 77 14.53 12.88 -17.24
N GLN A 78 13.49 12.22 -17.75
CA GLN A 78 13.56 11.47 -19.01
C GLN A 78 13.83 12.41 -20.19
N PHE A 79 13.09 13.52 -20.28
CA PHE A 79 13.29 14.53 -21.33
C PHE A 79 14.70 15.10 -21.31
N LEU A 80 15.20 15.51 -20.14
CA LEU A 80 16.54 16.05 -19.97
C LEU A 80 17.62 15.02 -20.31
N GLY A 81 17.42 13.75 -19.94
CA GLY A 81 18.27 12.64 -20.34
C GLY A 81 18.33 12.48 -21.87
N HIS A 82 17.19 12.57 -22.56
CA HIS A 82 17.14 12.56 -24.03
C HIS A 82 17.82 13.77 -24.68
N CYS A 83 17.77 14.94 -24.03
CA CYS A 83 18.49 16.14 -24.46
C CYS A 83 20.00 16.10 -24.18
N GLY A 84 20.53 15.03 -23.58
CA GLY A 84 21.95 14.88 -23.26
C GLY A 84 22.37 15.49 -21.92
N PHE A 85 21.42 15.84 -21.06
CA PHE A 85 21.65 16.38 -19.71
C PHE A 85 21.11 15.41 -18.65
N PRO A 86 21.78 14.26 -18.42
CA PRO A 86 21.38 13.35 -17.35
C PRO A 86 21.62 13.98 -15.99
N PHE A 87 20.64 13.86 -15.07
CA PHE A 87 20.75 14.37 -13.71
C PHE A 87 21.37 13.30 -12.79
N ASP A 88 22.31 13.72 -11.94
CA ASP A 88 22.81 12.87 -10.87
C ASP A 88 21.82 12.88 -9.70
N ARG A 89 21.93 11.90 -8.80
CA ARG A 89 21.10 11.79 -7.60
C ARG A 89 21.07 13.09 -6.78
N ARG A 90 22.20 13.82 -6.73
CA ARG A 90 22.31 15.11 -6.03
C ARG A 90 21.47 16.20 -6.68
N ASP A 91 21.40 16.22 -7.99
CA ASP A 91 20.61 17.21 -8.73
C ASP A 91 19.12 16.99 -8.52
N VAL A 92 18.70 15.72 -8.50
CA VAL A 92 17.31 15.34 -8.18
C VAL A 92 16.95 15.77 -6.74
N ILE A 93 17.83 15.55 -5.77
CA ILE A 93 17.60 15.98 -4.38
C ILE A 93 17.46 17.50 -4.31
N ASN A 94 18.36 18.26 -4.95
CA ASN A 94 18.30 19.72 -4.97
C ASN A 94 17.04 20.24 -5.65
N LEU A 95 16.57 19.55 -6.70
CA LEU A 95 15.34 19.87 -7.41
C LEU A 95 14.12 19.66 -6.49
N VAL A 96 14.05 18.52 -5.79
CA VAL A 96 12.96 18.23 -4.85
C VAL A 96 12.96 19.21 -3.67
N VAL A 97 14.12 19.51 -3.07
CA VAL A 97 14.23 20.45 -1.94
C VAL A 97 13.81 21.88 -2.31
N LYS A 98 13.95 22.29 -3.57
CA LYS A 98 13.51 23.62 -4.03
C LYS A 98 12.03 23.70 -4.38
N LEU A 99 11.39 22.56 -4.64
CA LEU A 99 9.96 22.47 -4.97
C LEU A 99 9.09 22.47 -3.71
N THR A 100 9.67 22.06 -2.57
CA THR A 100 9.03 22.00 -1.25
C THR A 100 9.36 23.22 -0.41
#